data_AF-A0AB39EEM9-F1
#
_entry.id   AF-A0AB39EEM9-F1
#
_cell.length_a   1.000
_cell.length_b   1.000
_cell.length_c   1.000
_cell.angle_alpha   90.00
_cell.angle_beta   90.00
_cell.angle_gamma   90.00
#
_symmetry.space_group_name_H-M   'P 1'
#
loop_
_entity.id
_entity.type
_entity.pdbx_description
1 polymer ?
#
loop_
_entity_poly.entity_id
_entity_poly.type
_entity_poly.pdbx_seq_one_letter_code
_entity_poly.pdbx_strand_id
1 'polypeptide(L)'
;MFVSDISDEEIKKRVSNFKRQAERGISDEACVNALSSIFGNTFSFPVEMKSYEQGRIFYRVRALPPSDTKIPLKTIQRIEDAWEPPAQFVNVQGRLNKANQGILYCCPDDIELAIDEARARSSKHIAAIVYKSSRKINVAVLGDYENSSLPKDDRSNFFYSFLNEEFSRFVPAGSEGSYSITRAIADSYFNYPEQDAWCYRSVQSRSKFNVAFLPGKSKSCLNLVGIMICEMGASAKDTLKVKVVVDFDENSGEARYHAIGSQEQVKIFPEIRRM
;
A
#
# COMPACT_ATOMS: atom_id res chain seq x y z
N MET A 1 -24.58 2.07 -12.26
CA MET A 1 -24.05 2.00 -13.64
C MET A 1 -23.25 3.27 -13.86
N PHE A 2 -22.14 3.23 -14.59
CA PHE A 2 -21.45 4.47 -14.95
C PHE A 2 -22.32 5.29 -15.92
N VAL A 3 -22.54 6.57 -15.60
CA VAL A 3 -23.35 7.51 -16.37
C VAL A 3 -22.50 8.75 -16.64
N SER A 4 -22.61 9.30 -17.83
CA SER A 4 -21.94 10.52 -18.29
C SER A 4 -22.75 11.15 -19.42
N ASP A 5 -22.72 12.49 -19.49
CA ASP A 5 -23.40 13.34 -20.47
C ASP A 5 -22.74 13.37 -21.86
N ILE A 6 -21.60 12.70 -22.02
CA ILE A 6 -20.87 12.58 -23.29
C ILE A 6 -20.82 11.12 -23.78
N SER A 7 -20.54 10.91 -25.08
CA SER A 7 -20.49 9.56 -25.67
C SER A 7 -19.24 8.79 -25.25
N ASP A 8 -19.29 7.46 -25.39
CA ASP A 8 -18.17 6.58 -25.05
C ASP A 8 -16.94 6.81 -25.94
N GLU A 9 -17.13 7.17 -27.22
CA GLU A 9 -16.06 7.55 -28.14
C GLU A 9 -15.33 8.81 -27.66
N GLU A 10 -16.09 9.80 -27.17
CA GLU A 10 -15.52 11.03 -26.65
C GLU A 10 -14.77 10.77 -25.33
N ILE A 11 -15.30 9.94 -24.44
CA ILE A 11 -14.60 9.50 -23.22
C ILE A 11 -13.27 8.82 -23.59
N LYS A 12 -13.29 7.84 -24.50
CA LYS A 12 -12.06 7.14 -24.96
C LYS A 12 -11.02 8.09 -25.53
N LYS A 13 -11.46 9.08 -26.31
CA LYS A 13 -10.60 10.14 -26.86
C LYS A 13 -10.00 11.01 -25.75
N ARG A 14 -10.80 11.42 -24.75
CA ARG A 14 -10.33 12.21 -23.60
C ARG A 14 -9.36 11.45 -22.72
N VAL A 15 -9.61 10.16 -22.43
CA VAL A 15 -8.66 9.28 -21.72
C VAL A 15 -7.32 9.21 -22.47
N SER A 16 -7.36 9.02 -23.79
CA SER A 16 -6.15 8.95 -24.62
C SER A 16 -5.36 10.27 -24.63
N ASN A 17 -6.07 11.41 -24.67
CA ASN A 17 -5.45 12.72 -24.59
C ASN A 17 -4.85 12.99 -23.21
N PHE A 18 -5.55 12.61 -22.14
CA PHE A 18 -5.06 12.72 -20.78
C PHE A 18 -3.78 11.90 -20.57
N LYS A 19 -3.75 10.63 -21.00
CA LYS A 19 -2.56 9.77 -20.94
C LYS A 19 -1.36 10.43 -21.62
N ARG A 20 -1.55 11.00 -22.82
CA ARG A 20 -0.50 11.70 -23.58
C ARG A 20 0.00 12.98 -22.90
N GLN A 21 -0.88 13.72 -22.24
CA GLN A 21 -0.49 14.89 -21.45
C GLN A 21 0.32 14.48 -20.23
N ALA A 22 -0.11 13.44 -19.53
CA ALA A 22 0.60 12.95 -18.37
C ALA A 22 2.00 12.41 -18.70
N GLU A 23 2.18 11.74 -19.85
CA GLU A 23 3.49 11.32 -20.35
C GLU A 23 4.46 12.47 -20.61
N ARG A 24 3.95 13.67 -20.90
CA ARG A 24 4.75 14.88 -21.14
C ARG A 24 5.05 15.66 -19.85
N GLY A 25 4.55 15.19 -18.71
CA GLY A 25 4.57 15.89 -17.44
C GLY A 25 3.35 16.81 -17.32
N ILE A 26 2.53 16.54 -16.30
CA ILE A 26 1.35 17.34 -15.95
C ILE A 26 1.48 17.77 -14.50
N SER A 27 1.20 19.05 -14.21
CA SER A 27 1.14 19.53 -12.83
C SER A 27 -0.05 18.91 -12.08
N ASP A 28 0.03 18.83 -10.77
CA ASP A 28 -1.05 18.32 -9.90
C ASP A 28 -2.42 18.95 -10.19
N GLU A 29 -2.49 20.27 -10.28
CA GLU A 29 -3.73 21.02 -10.53
C GLU A 29 -4.30 20.73 -11.92
N ALA A 30 -3.45 20.83 -12.96
CA ALA A 30 -3.85 20.47 -14.32
C ALA A 30 -4.28 19.00 -14.43
N CYS A 31 -3.68 18.10 -13.65
CA CYS A 31 -4.03 16.68 -13.63
C CYS A 31 -5.46 16.47 -13.12
N VAL A 32 -5.84 17.13 -12.01
CA VAL A 32 -7.21 17.04 -11.46
C VAL A 32 -8.22 17.63 -12.44
N ASN A 33 -7.93 18.81 -13.01
CA ASN A 33 -8.81 19.44 -14.00
C ASN A 33 -8.99 18.56 -15.23
N ALA A 34 -7.89 18.04 -15.79
CA ALA A 34 -7.95 17.16 -16.94
C ALA A 34 -8.73 15.87 -16.62
N LEU A 35 -8.50 15.26 -15.44
CA LEU A 35 -9.20 14.07 -14.96
C LEU A 35 -10.72 14.30 -14.83
N SER A 36 -11.13 15.42 -14.23
CA SER A 36 -12.55 15.78 -14.05
C SER A 36 -13.27 15.98 -15.38
N SER A 37 -12.56 16.45 -16.40
CA SER A 37 -13.12 16.67 -17.73
C SER A 37 -13.29 15.40 -18.57
N ILE A 38 -12.63 14.28 -18.20
CA ILE A 38 -12.64 13.04 -18.99
C ILE A 38 -14.06 12.54 -19.21
N PHE A 39 -14.90 12.66 -18.18
CA PHE A 39 -16.23 12.06 -18.14
C PHE A 39 -17.36 13.06 -18.41
N GLY A 40 -17.04 14.24 -18.94
CA GLY A 40 -18.03 15.28 -19.24
C GLY A 40 -18.35 16.16 -18.03
N ASN A 41 -19.43 16.94 -18.12
CA ASN A 41 -19.81 17.89 -17.07
C ASN A 41 -20.67 17.24 -15.99
N THR A 42 -21.42 16.19 -16.36
CA THR A 42 -22.31 15.46 -15.46
C THR A 42 -22.04 13.98 -15.60
N PHE A 43 -21.43 13.40 -14.57
CA PHE A 43 -21.16 11.96 -14.52
C PHE A 43 -21.37 11.41 -13.11
N SER A 44 -21.60 10.10 -13.05
CA SER A 44 -21.63 9.33 -11.81
C SER A 44 -21.13 7.93 -12.10
N PHE A 45 -20.22 7.42 -11.27
CA PHE A 45 -19.81 6.01 -11.32
C PHE A 45 -20.10 5.36 -9.96
N PRO A 46 -20.51 4.08 -9.96
CA PRO A 46 -20.56 3.33 -8.72
C PRO A 46 -19.13 3.09 -8.21
N VAL A 47 -18.96 3.11 -6.89
CA VAL A 47 -17.71 2.74 -6.23
C VAL A 47 -17.93 1.54 -5.33
N GLU A 48 -16.89 0.74 -5.15
CA GLU A 48 -16.91 -0.40 -4.25
C GLU A 48 -16.19 -0.02 -2.95
N MET A 49 -16.91 -0.16 -1.84
CA MET A 49 -16.35 -0.07 -0.49
C MET A 49 -16.31 -1.48 0.10
N LYS A 50 -15.16 -1.85 0.67
CA LYS A 50 -15.00 -3.11 1.42
C LYS A 50 -14.52 -2.80 2.83
N SER A 51 -14.47 -3.83 3.67
CA SER A 51 -13.91 -3.71 5.00
C SER A 51 -13.03 -4.90 5.37
N TYR A 52 -12.01 -4.62 6.18
CA TYR A 52 -11.27 -5.63 6.92
C TYR A 52 -11.79 -5.63 8.36
N GLU A 53 -12.19 -6.80 8.84
CA GLU A 53 -12.69 -6.96 10.21
C GLU A 53 -11.59 -6.74 11.25
N GLN A 54 -11.99 -6.49 12.49
CA GLN A 54 -11.07 -6.38 13.62
C GLN A 54 -10.26 -7.67 13.79
N GLY A 55 -8.98 -7.53 14.13
CA GLY A 55 -8.06 -8.64 14.35
C GLY A 55 -7.38 -9.17 13.08
N ARG A 56 -7.65 -8.59 11.91
CA ARG A 56 -6.97 -8.92 10.64
C ARG A 56 -5.50 -8.52 10.67
N ILE A 57 -4.64 -9.29 10.01
CA ILE A 57 -3.19 -9.06 10.02
C ILE A 57 -2.77 -8.28 8.78
N PHE A 58 -1.87 -7.32 8.96
CA PHE A 58 -1.28 -6.53 7.89
C PHE A 58 0.24 -6.61 7.99
N TYR A 59 0.90 -6.80 6.86
CA TYR A 59 2.35 -6.89 6.77
C TYR A 59 2.92 -5.68 6.05
N ARG A 60 4.08 -5.21 6.52
CA ARG A 60 4.96 -4.32 5.76
C ARG A 60 6.37 -4.86 5.84
N VAL A 61 7.09 -4.90 4.73
CA VAL A 61 8.47 -5.39 4.69
C VAL A 61 9.41 -4.25 4.32
N ARG A 62 10.59 -4.25 4.96
CA ARG A 62 11.72 -3.40 4.60
C ARG A 62 12.93 -4.28 4.31
N ALA A 63 13.56 -4.06 3.17
CA ALA A 63 14.89 -4.60 2.91
C ALA A 63 15.90 -3.97 3.88
N LEU A 64 16.73 -4.78 4.53
CA LEU A 64 17.81 -4.27 5.37
C LEU A 64 19.08 -4.06 4.54
N PRO A 65 19.76 -2.92 4.66
CA PRO A 65 21.03 -2.68 3.97
C PRO A 65 22.05 -3.79 4.31
N PRO A 66 22.90 -4.23 3.36
CA PRO A 66 23.91 -5.25 3.63
C PRO A 66 24.88 -4.90 4.78
N SER A 67 25.07 -3.60 5.05
CA SER A 67 25.89 -3.10 6.14
C SER A 67 25.19 -3.08 7.51
N ASP A 68 23.87 -3.23 7.55
CA ASP A 68 23.07 -3.17 8.78
C ASP A 68 22.84 -4.57 9.36
N THR A 69 23.87 -5.09 10.02
CA THR A 69 23.94 -6.49 10.47
C THR A 69 24.17 -6.65 11.98
N LYS A 70 24.49 -5.56 12.68
CA LYS A 70 24.80 -5.56 14.11
C LYS A 70 23.58 -5.07 14.87
N ILE A 71 23.12 -5.86 15.84
CA ILE A 71 22.06 -5.48 16.77
C ILE A 71 22.62 -4.49 17.82
N PRO A 72 21.91 -3.40 18.16
CA PRO A 72 20.66 -2.94 17.56
C PRO A 72 20.87 -2.42 16.12
N LEU A 73 19.95 -2.80 15.21
CA LEU A 73 20.01 -2.40 13.80
C LEU A 73 19.80 -0.90 13.66
N LYS A 74 20.50 -0.27 12.72
CA LYS A 74 20.34 1.16 12.42
C LYS A 74 19.00 1.47 11.78
N THR A 75 18.41 0.52 11.05
CA THR A 75 17.14 0.69 10.34
C THR A 75 15.93 0.63 11.29
N ILE A 76 16.07 -0.01 12.46
CA ILE A 76 15.02 -0.24 13.45
C ILE A 76 15.56 0.11 14.84
N GLN A 77 15.45 1.37 15.23
CA GLN A 77 15.94 1.87 16.52
C GLN A 77 14.79 2.31 17.43
N ARG A 78 13.74 2.88 16.84
CA ARG A 78 12.61 3.42 17.59
C ARG A 78 11.28 2.96 17.00
N ILE A 79 10.21 3.06 17.80
CA ILE A 79 8.87 2.67 17.37
C ILE A 79 8.43 3.41 16.10
N GLU A 80 8.90 4.64 15.89
CA GLU A 80 8.64 5.40 14.67
C GLU A 80 9.12 4.70 13.41
N ASP A 81 10.18 3.87 13.48
CA ASP A 81 10.73 3.12 12.34
C ASP A 81 9.81 2.00 11.84
N ALA A 82 8.83 1.60 12.65
CA ALA A 82 7.80 0.65 12.23
C ALA A 82 6.79 1.33 11.29
N TRP A 83 6.39 2.56 11.61
CA TRP A 83 5.28 3.28 10.98
C TRP A 83 5.65 3.99 9.67
N GLU A 84 4.73 4.73 9.08
CA GLU A 84 4.97 5.53 7.88
C GLU A 84 6.19 6.46 8.03
N PRO A 85 6.96 6.68 6.96
CA PRO A 85 8.10 7.59 7.02
C PRO A 85 7.64 9.01 7.40
N PRO A 86 8.39 9.75 8.23
CA PRO A 86 8.09 11.15 8.51
C PRO A 86 8.02 11.94 7.20
N ALA A 87 7.02 12.83 7.10
CA ALA A 87 6.72 13.61 5.91
C ALA A 87 7.96 14.23 5.26
N GLN A 88 8.81 14.88 6.05
CA GLN A 88 10.05 15.53 5.61
C GLN A 88 11.07 14.63 4.89
N PHE A 89 10.96 13.30 5.02
CA PHE A 89 11.83 12.34 4.33
C PHE A 89 11.18 11.75 3.07
N VAL A 90 9.91 12.08 2.82
CA VAL A 90 9.17 11.68 1.62
C VAL A 90 9.45 12.69 0.51
N ASN A 91 10.63 12.59 -0.09
CA ASN A 91 11.07 13.55 -1.12
C ASN A 91 10.46 13.28 -2.51
N VAL A 92 9.97 12.07 -2.72
CA VAL A 92 9.39 11.63 -3.99
C VAL A 92 7.95 11.21 -3.80
N GLN A 93 7.16 11.48 -4.83
CA GLN A 93 5.79 11.01 -4.91
C GLN A 93 5.74 9.49 -5.06
N GLY A 94 4.86 8.84 -4.29
CA GLY A 94 4.50 7.44 -4.50
C GLY A 94 3.18 7.31 -5.25
N ARG A 95 2.69 6.08 -5.40
CA ARG A 95 1.44 5.79 -6.13
C ARG A 95 0.23 6.53 -5.54
N LEU A 96 0.19 6.68 -4.23
CA LEU A 96 -0.93 7.23 -3.47
C LEU A 96 -0.52 8.34 -2.47
N ASN A 97 0.71 8.83 -2.51
CA ASN A 97 1.17 9.92 -1.64
C ASN A 97 1.96 10.98 -2.38
N LYS A 98 1.80 12.23 -1.94
CA LYS A 98 2.63 13.37 -2.36
C LYS A 98 4.04 13.29 -1.77
N ALA A 99 4.93 14.10 -2.33
CA ALA A 99 6.10 14.52 -1.58
C ALA A 99 5.62 15.23 -0.28
N ASN A 100 6.36 15.05 0.81
CA ASN A 100 6.00 15.52 2.15
C ASN A 100 4.73 14.91 2.73
N GLN A 101 4.34 13.70 2.30
CA GLN A 101 3.18 13.00 2.84
C GLN A 101 3.54 11.56 3.21
N GLY A 102 3.64 11.29 4.52
CA GLY A 102 3.81 9.94 5.05
C GLY A 102 2.50 9.17 5.01
N ILE A 103 2.50 8.02 4.34
CA ILE A 103 1.40 7.05 4.37
C ILE A 103 1.95 5.64 4.61
N LEU A 104 1.14 4.80 5.24
CA LEU A 104 1.51 3.42 5.54
C LEU A 104 0.95 2.50 4.45
N TYR A 105 1.86 1.86 3.71
CA TYR A 105 1.53 0.80 2.76
C TYR A 105 1.69 -0.57 3.44
N CYS A 106 0.67 -1.41 3.30
CA CYS A 106 0.63 -2.76 3.86
C CYS A 106 0.04 -3.77 2.86
N CYS A 107 0.36 -5.04 3.08
CA CYS A 107 -0.25 -6.19 2.43
C CYS A 107 -1.10 -6.95 3.47
N PRO A 108 -2.43 -7.02 3.31
CA PRO A 108 -3.30 -7.77 4.22
C PRO A 108 -3.04 -9.27 4.06
N ASP A 109 -2.73 -9.94 5.18
CA ASP A 109 -2.60 -11.41 5.30
C ASP A 109 -1.57 -12.10 4.39
N ASP A 110 -0.72 -11.33 3.71
CA ASP A 110 0.20 -11.86 2.69
C ASP A 110 1.60 -11.25 2.87
N ILE A 111 2.42 -11.94 3.65
CA ILE A 111 3.80 -11.54 3.89
C ILE A 111 4.67 -11.69 2.64
N GLU A 112 4.39 -12.68 1.79
CA GLU A 112 5.12 -12.91 0.54
C GLU A 112 4.92 -11.75 -0.43
N LEU A 113 3.68 -11.27 -0.56
CA LEU A 113 3.39 -10.04 -1.31
C LEU A 113 4.13 -8.83 -0.75
N ALA A 114 4.18 -8.69 0.59
CA ALA A 114 4.92 -7.61 1.21
C ALA A 114 6.42 -7.64 0.86
N ILE A 115 7.02 -8.84 0.79
CA ILE A 115 8.41 -9.03 0.36
C ILE A 115 8.60 -8.62 -1.11
N ASP A 116 7.66 -8.99 -1.98
CA ASP A 116 7.70 -8.65 -3.41
C ASP A 116 7.52 -7.15 -3.66
N GLU A 117 6.57 -6.50 -2.97
CA GLU A 117 6.32 -5.06 -3.04
C GLU A 117 7.52 -4.26 -2.52
N ALA A 118 8.18 -4.76 -1.46
CA ALA A 118 9.43 -4.18 -0.95
C ALA A 118 10.64 -4.46 -1.86
N ARG A 119 10.49 -5.25 -2.94
CA ARG A 119 11.57 -5.72 -3.81
C ARG A 119 12.72 -6.37 -3.03
N ALA A 120 12.38 -7.06 -1.94
CA ALA A 120 13.35 -7.48 -0.93
C ALA A 120 13.87 -8.91 -1.15
N ARG A 121 13.43 -9.60 -2.22
CA ARG A 121 13.84 -10.98 -2.54
C ARG A 121 15.34 -11.18 -2.70
N SER A 122 16.05 -10.16 -3.19
CA SER A 122 17.50 -10.18 -3.37
C SER A 122 18.28 -9.71 -2.12
N SER A 123 17.58 -9.23 -1.09
CA SER A 123 18.22 -8.78 0.15
C SER A 123 18.62 -9.97 1.01
N LYS A 124 19.74 -9.89 1.73
CA LYS A 124 20.16 -10.95 2.66
C LYS A 124 19.27 -11.02 3.90
N HIS A 125 18.84 -9.86 4.40
CA HIS A 125 17.94 -9.77 5.54
C HIS A 125 16.81 -8.79 5.24
N ILE A 126 15.67 -9.04 5.89
CA ILE A 126 14.49 -8.18 5.85
C ILE A 126 13.97 -7.93 7.25
N ALA A 127 13.28 -6.81 7.44
CA ALA A 127 12.42 -6.55 8.58
C ALA A 127 10.97 -6.67 8.14
N ALA A 128 10.27 -7.71 8.61
CA ALA A 128 8.84 -7.90 8.41
C ALA A 128 8.08 -7.36 9.62
N ILE A 129 7.42 -6.23 9.42
CA ILE A 129 6.64 -5.51 10.41
C ILE A 129 5.21 -6.04 10.36
N VAL A 130 4.70 -6.47 11.52
CA VAL A 130 3.39 -7.10 11.63
C VAL A 130 2.46 -6.20 12.42
N TYR A 131 1.28 -5.95 11.85
CA TYR A 131 0.22 -5.20 12.47
C TYR A 131 -1.04 -6.04 12.59
N LYS A 132 -1.88 -5.68 13.55
CA LYS A 132 -3.21 -6.25 13.73
C LYS A 132 -4.24 -5.13 13.79
N SER A 133 -5.34 -5.25 13.04
CA SER A 133 -6.40 -4.24 13.11
C SER A 133 -7.02 -4.18 14.51
N SER A 134 -7.05 -3.00 15.09
CA SER A 134 -7.65 -2.74 16.40
C SER A 134 -9.17 -2.55 16.32
N ARG A 135 -9.68 -2.25 15.13
CA ARG A 135 -11.09 -2.10 14.77
C ARG A 135 -11.34 -2.48 13.32
N LYS A 136 -12.59 -2.45 12.88
CA LYS A 136 -12.95 -2.53 11.46
C LYS A 136 -12.28 -1.40 10.67
N ILE A 137 -11.73 -1.74 9.50
CA ILE A 137 -11.04 -0.81 8.59
C ILE A 137 -11.86 -0.71 7.31
N ASN A 138 -12.35 0.48 7.00
CA ASN A 138 -13.12 0.73 5.78
C ASN A 138 -12.19 1.15 4.63
N VAL A 139 -12.34 0.52 3.48
CA VAL A 139 -11.49 0.77 2.31
C VAL A 139 -12.30 1.07 1.06
N ALA A 140 -11.85 2.08 0.32
CA ALA A 140 -12.28 2.28 -1.06
C ALA A 140 -11.46 1.36 -1.97
N VAL A 141 -12.12 0.57 -2.81
CA VAL A 141 -11.47 -0.40 -3.69
C VAL A 141 -11.18 0.22 -5.05
N LEU A 142 -9.91 0.51 -5.29
CA LEU A 142 -9.33 0.96 -6.54
C LEU A 142 -9.03 -0.26 -7.43
N GLY A 143 -10.09 -0.85 -7.99
CA GLY A 143 -10.00 -2.02 -8.87
C GLY A 143 -10.98 -3.13 -8.48
N ASP A 144 -10.62 -4.37 -8.81
CA ASP A 144 -11.42 -5.58 -8.53
C ASP A 144 -12.79 -5.67 -9.20
N TYR A 145 -12.95 -5.07 -10.38
CA TYR A 145 -14.22 -5.03 -11.08
C TYR A 145 -14.89 -6.39 -11.20
N GLU A 146 -14.17 -7.44 -11.62
CA GLU A 146 -14.72 -8.79 -11.78
C GLU A 146 -15.38 -9.34 -10.50
N ASN A 147 -14.74 -9.17 -9.34
CA ASN A 147 -15.22 -9.71 -8.06
C ASN A 147 -15.96 -8.67 -7.18
N SER A 148 -16.29 -7.51 -7.74
CA SER A 148 -17.04 -6.47 -7.04
C SER A 148 -18.56 -6.64 -7.18
N SER A 149 -19.31 -5.91 -6.36
CA SER A 149 -20.78 -5.79 -6.46
C SER A 149 -21.23 -4.82 -7.56
N LEU A 150 -20.28 -4.28 -8.33
CA LEU A 150 -20.54 -3.24 -9.31
C LEU A 150 -21.37 -3.77 -10.50
N PRO A 151 -22.17 -2.89 -11.13
CA PRO A 151 -22.90 -3.20 -12.35
C PRO A 151 -21.97 -3.75 -13.44
N LYS A 152 -22.29 -4.93 -13.97
CA LYS A 152 -21.52 -5.63 -15.00
C LYS A 152 -21.92 -5.18 -16.40
N ASP A 153 -21.78 -3.87 -16.64
CA ASP A 153 -22.06 -3.24 -17.93
C ASP A 153 -20.77 -2.74 -18.60
N ASP A 154 -20.78 -2.55 -19.92
CA ASP A 154 -19.59 -2.20 -20.70
C ASP A 154 -18.97 -0.87 -20.25
N ARG A 155 -19.80 0.08 -19.82
CA ARG A 155 -19.34 1.42 -19.43
C ARG A 155 -18.63 1.39 -18.09
N SER A 156 -19.23 0.71 -17.11
CA SER A 156 -18.60 0.45 -15.80
C SER A 156 -17.32 -0.37 -15.98
N ASN A 157 -17.33 -1.38 -16.85
CA ASN A 157 -16.14 -2.18 -17.17
C ASN A 157 -15.02 -1.32 -17.75
N PHE A 158 -15.33 -0.44 -18.70
CA PHE A 158 -14.37 0.47 -19.31
C PHE A 158 -13.71 1.38 -18.26
N PHE A 159 -14.51 2.02 -17.40
CA PHE A 159 -14.01 2.88 -16.33
C PHE A 159 -13.07 2.12 -15.38
N TYR A 160 -13.48 0.95 -14.92
CA TYR A 160 -12.66 0.16 -14.00
C TYR A 160 -11.42 -0.46 -14.67
N SER A 161 -11.48 -0.76 -15.96
CA SER A 161 -10.32 -1.19 -16.75
C SER A 161 -9.29 -0.05 -16.83
N PHE A 162 -9.73 1.18 -17.08
CA PHE A 162 -8.88 2.37 -17.01
C PHE A 162 -8.22 2.52 -15.63
N LEU A 163 -8.97 2.38 -14.53
CA LEU A 163 -8.40 2.41 -13.18
C LEU A 163 -7.35 1.31 -12.98
N ASN A 164 -7.68 0.06 -13.33
CA ASN A 164 -6.76 -1.07 -13.19
C ASN A 164 -5.46 -0.85 -13.98
N GLU A 165 -5.53 -0.29 -15.18
CA GLU A 165 -4.34 0.05 -15.98
C GLU A 165 -3.44 1.07 -15.28
N GLU A 166 -4.00 2.17 -14.78
CA GLU A 166 -3.21 3.21 -14.10
C GLU A 166 -2.60 2.70 -12.79
N PHE A 167 -3.37 1.97 -11.97
CA PHE A 167 -2.89 1.45 -10.69
C PHE A 167 -1.93 0.26 -10.82
N SER A 168 -1.97 -0.49 -11.92
CA SER A 168 -1.02 -1.59 -12.19
C SER A 168 0.22 -1.18 -12.99
N ARG A 169 0.29 0.07 -13.46
CA ARG A 169 1.42 0.58 -14.24
C ARG A 169 2.73 0.48 -13.45
N PHE A 170 3.74 -0.12 -14.08
CA PHE A 170 5.12 -0.06 -13.63
C PHE A 170 5.71 1.31 -14.03
N VAL A 171 6.26 2.03 -13.05
CA VAL A 171 6.93 3.31 -13.25
C VAL A 171 8.40 3.11 -12.86
N PRO A 172 9.35 3.27 -13.79
CA PRO A 172 10.77 3.23 -13.48
C PRO A 172 11.17 4.32 -12.49
N ALA A 173 12.25 4.09 -11.73
CA ALA A 173 12.83 5.12 -10.89
C ALA A 173 13.26 6.34 -11.73
N GLY A 174 12.98 7.54 -11.25
CA GLY A 174 13.18 8.80 -11.97
C GLY A 174 11.97 9.25 -12.82
N SER A 175 10.92 8.43 -12.92
CA SER A 175 9.67 8.74 -13.65
C SER A 175 8.45 8.85 -12.73
N GLU A 176 8.65 9.05 -11.42
CA GLU A 176 7.63 9.05 -10.36
C GLU A 176 6.54 10.12 -10.58
N GLY A 177 6.81 11.15 -11.40
CA GLY A 177 5.80 12.10 -11.86
C GLY A 177 4.61 11.44 -12.55
N SER A 178 4.76 10.21 -13.08
CA SER A 178 3.66 9.42 -13.64
C SER A 178 2.62 8.99 -12.59
N TYR A 179 3.00 8.93 -11.31
CA TYR A 179 2.07 8.62 -10.21
C TYR A 179 1.09 9.76 -9.90
N SER A 180 1.25 10.93 -10.53
CA SER A 180 0.35 12.07 -10.32
C SER A 180 -1.08 11.71 -10.73
N ILE A 181 -1.22 10.84 -11.72
CA ILE A 181 -2.50 10.31 -12.20
C ILE A 181 -3.19 9.47 -11.13
N THR A 182 -2.51 8.43 -10.62
CA THR A 182 -3.09 7.49 -9.65
C THR A 182 -3.49 8.21 -8.37
N ARG A 183 -2.68 9.18 -7.94
CA ARG A 183 -3.01 10.03 -6.79
C ARG A 183 -4.19 10.95 -7.10
N ALA A 184 -4.20 11.65 -8.24
CA ALA A 184 -5.32 12.52 -8.62
C ALA A 184 -6.65 11.75 -8.67
N ILE A 185 -6.63 10.52 -9.18
CA ILE A 185 -7.78 9.62 -9.16
C ILE A 185 -8.21 9.32 -7.72
N ALA A 186 -7.29 8.89 -6.87
CA ALA A 186 -7.60 8.51 -5.49
C ALA A 186 -8.17 9.70 -4.69
N ASP A 187 -7.52 10.87 -4.78
CA ASP A 187 -7.92 12.08 -4.07
C ASP A 187 -9.27 12.64 -4.56
N SER A 188 -9.52 12.58 -5.87
CA SER A 188 -10.72 13.19 -6.47
C SER A 188 -11.96 12.30 -6.38
N TYR A 189 -11.78 10.98 -6.49
CA TYR A 189 -12.88 10.04 -6.70
C TYR A 189 -13.05 8.99 -5.59
N PHE A 190 -12.04 8.81 -4.74
CA PHE A 190 -12.02 7.73 -3.76
C PHE A 190 -11.59 8.21 -2.37
N ASN A 191 -12.10 9.37 -1.95
CA ASN A 191 -11.82 9.93 -0.63
C ASN A 191 -13.14 10.22 0.11
N TYR A 192 -13.62 9.22 0.86
CA TYR A 192 -14.91 9.25 1.54
C TYR A 192 -14.77 9.58 3.04
N PRO A 193 -15.76 10.24 3.69
CA PRO A 193 -15.66 10.65 5.09
C PRO A 193 -15.32 9.53 6.09
N GLU A 194 -15.86 8.33 5.91
CA GLU A 194 -15.67 7.18 6.82
C GLU A 194 -14.57 6.20 6.37
N GLN A 195 -13.78 6.59 5.38
CA GLN A 195 -12.70 5.77 4.84
C GLN A 195 -11.45 5.84 5.72
N ASP A 196 -10.77 4.70 5.84
CA ASP A 196 -9.50 4.59 6.58
C ASP A 196 -8.31 4.41 5.65
N ALA A 197 -8.52 3.76 4.51
CA ALA A 197 -7.47 3.43 3.55
C ALA A 197 -7.99 3.26 2.12
N TRP A 198 -7.08 3.25 1.17
CA TRP A 198 -7.32 2.76 -0.19
C TRP A 198 -6.88 1.30 -0.30
N CYS A 199 -7.69 0.47 -0.95
CA CYS A 199 -7.32 -0.88 -1.36
C CYS A 199 -7.09 -0.89 -2.87
N TYR A 200 -5.92 -1.33 -3.33
CA TYR A 200 -5.56 -1.29 -4.75
C TYR A 200 -4.81 -2.55 -5.18
N ARG A 201 -4.92 -2.90 -6.47
CA ARG A 201 -4.28 -4.11 -7.00
C ARG A 201 -2.76 -4.00 -6.93
N SER A 202 -2.10 -5.09 -6.53
CA SER A 202 -0.64 -5.18 -6.54
C SER A 202 -0.09 -5.18 -7.97
N VAL A 203 1.07 -4.53 -8.15
CA VAL A 203 1.82 -4.64 -9.41
C VAL A 203 2.55 -5.97 -9.55
N GLN A 204 2.82 -6.64 -8.42
CA GLN A 204 3.52 -7.92 -8.37
C GLN A 204 2.57 -9.10 -8.61
N SER A 205 1.27 -8.92 -8.34
CA SER A 205 0.26 -9.94 -8.63
C SER A 205 -1.09 -9.35 -9.02
N ARG A 206 -1.63 -9.84 -10.14
CA ARG A 206 -2.96 -9.46 -10.61
C ARG A 206 -4.09 -9.95 -9.71
N SER A 207 -3.89 -10.93 -8.83
CA SER A 207 -4.96 -11.43 -7.94
C SER A 207 -4.90 -10.86 -6.52
N LYS A 208 -3.83 -10.13 -6.19
CA LYS A 208 -3.57 -9.66 -4.82
C LYS A 208 -3.76 -8.15 -4.69
N PHE A 209 -3.95 -7.70 -3.46
CA PHE A 209 -4.24 -6.30 -3.12
C PHE A 209 -3.29 -5.78 -2.06
N ASN A 210 -3.01 -4.49 -2.16
CA ASN A 210 -2.32 -3.70 -1.15
C ASN A 210 -3.31 -2.73 -0.51
N VAL A 211 -2.98 -2.27 0.69
CA VAL A 211 -3.72 -1.26 1.43
C VAL A 211 -2.80 -0.09 1.74
N ALA A 212 -3.25 1.12 1.41
CA ALA A 212 -2.57 2.37 1.72
C ALA A 212 -3.45 3.18 2.69
N PHE A 213 -3.01 3.29 3.95
CA PHE A 213 -3.76 4.05 4.96
C PHE A 213 -3.72 5.54 4.65
N LEU A 214 -4.87 6.20 4.79
CA LEU A 214 -4.94 7.65 4.66
C LEU A 214 -4.03 8.30 5.73
N PRO A 215 -3.49 9.50 5.46
CA PRO A 215 -2.63 10.21 6.41
C PRO A 215 -3.25 10.28 7.81
N GLY A 216 -2.49 9.87 8.82
CA GLY A 216 -2.91 9.87 10.22
C GLY A 216 -3.88 8.76 10.63
N LYS A 217 -4.36 7.90 9.71
CA LYS A 217 -5.30 6.81 10.05
C LYS A 217 -4.59 5.55 10.58
N SER A 218 -3.38 5.24 10.11
CA SER A 218 -2.65 4.00 10.42
C SER A 218 -2.66 3.66 11.92
N LYS A 219 -2.16 4.56 12.77
CA LYS A 219 -2.07 4.36 14.23
C LYS A 219 -3.43 4.31 14.95
N SER A 220 -4.50 4.84 14.35
CA SER A 220 -5.87 4.75 14.89
C SER A 220 -6.58 3.44 14.51
N CYS A 221 -6.05 2.73 13.51
CA CYS A 221 -6.64 1.52 12.93
C CYS A 221 -5.88 0.24 13.30
N LEU A 222 -4.58 0.37 13.60
CA LEU A 222 -3.66 -0.75 13.73
C LEU A 222 -2.95 -0.72 15.07
N ASN A 223 -2.79 -1.89 15.66
CA ASN A 223 -1.82 -2.16 16.71
C ASN A 223 -0.58 -2.78 16.08
N LEU A 224 0.60 -2.28 16.41
CA LEU A 224 1.86 -2.93 16.08
C LEU A 224 2.01 -4.19 16.94
N VAL A 225 2.13 -5.35 16.29
CA VAL A 225 2.38 -6.62 16.99
C VAL A 225 3.87 -6.72 17.31
N GLY A 226 4.72 -6.48 16.32
CA GLY A 226 6.16 -6.55 16.45
C GLY A 226 6.84 -6.61 15.09
N ILE A 227 8.16 -6.82 15.08
CA ILE A 227 8.96 -6.96 13.86
C ILE A 227 9.72 -8.28 13.90
N MET A 228 9.64 -9.04 12.83
CA MET A 228 10.48 -10.20 12.58
C MET A 228 11.67 -9.78 11.72
N ILE A 229 12.90 -10.00 12.21
CA ILE A 229 14.10 -9.88 11.39
C ILE A 229 14.39 -11.25 10.79
N CYS A 230 14.26 -11.35 9.47
CA CYS A 230 14.38 -12.61 8.75
C CYS A 230 15.64 -12.64 7.90
N GLU A 231 16.26 -13.82 7.82
CA GLU A 231 17.29 -14.12 6.83
C GLU A 231 16.61 -14.67 5.58
N MET A 232 16.89 -14.04 4.44
CA MET A 232 16.46 -14.52 3.14
C MET A 232 17.45 -15.58 2.67
N GLY A 233 16.95 -16.79 2.42
CA GLY A 233 17.73 -17.90 1.89
C GLY A 233 16.87 -18.76 0.97
N ALA A 234 17.49 -19.77 0.34
CA ALA A 234 16.81 -20.79 -0.46
C ALA A 234 16.00 -21.79 0.40
N SER A 235 15.38 -21.30 1.47
CA SER A 235 14.45 -22.08 2.30
C SER A 235 13.30 -22.57 1.42
N ALA A 236 12.71 -23.70 1.79
CA ALA A 236 11.48 -24.19 1.18
C ALA A 236 10.45 -23.05 1.10
N LYS A 237 9.69 -23.00 -0.01
CA LYS A 237 8.52 -22.12 -0.16
C LYS A 237 7.75 -22.10 1.17
N ASP A 238 7.42 -20.91 1.64
CA ASP A 238 6.48 -20.65 2.74
C ASP A 238 7.03 -20.64 4.18
N THR A 239 8.35 -20.67 4.41
CA THR A 239 8.89 -20.45 5.77
C THR A 239 10.02 -19.42 5.83
N LEU A 240 9.73 -18.25 6.41
CA LEU A 240 10.74 -17.24 6.70
C LEU A 240 11.63 -17.69 7.86
N LYS A 241 12.95 -17.63 7.66
CA LYS A 241 13.92 -17.93 8.71
C LYS A 241 14.07 -16.72 9.64
N VAL A 242 13.25 -16.67 10.68
CA VAL A 242 13.30 -15.58 11.67
C VAL A 242 14.54 -15.76 12.57
N LYS A 243 15.33 -14.69 12.68
CA LYS A 243 16.58 -14.67 13.46
C LYS A 243 16.41 -14.01 14.81
N VAL A 244 15.61 -12.95 14.87
CA VAL A 244 15.32 -12.18 16.08
C VAL A 244 13.95 -11.52 15.93
N VAL A 245 13.26 -11.35 17.06
CA VAL A 245 12.00 -10.62 17.15
C VAL A 245 12.24 -9.30 17.86
N VAL A 246 11.57 -8.23 17.43
CA VAL A 246 11.71 -6.90 17.98
C VAL A 246 10.36 -6.40 18.48
N ASP A 247 10.35 -5.88 19.70
CA ASP A 247 9.31 -5.01 20.22
C ASP A 247 9.90 -3.65 20.61
N PHE A 248 9.08 -2.79 21.20
CA PHE A 248 9.49 -1.46 21.62
C PHE A 248 9.16 -1.26 23.09
N ASP A 249 10.07 -0.62 23.81
CA ASP A 249 9.84 -0.22 25.18
C ASP A 249 8.70 0.80 25.27
N GLU A 250 7.74 0.57 26.16
CA GLU A 250 6.51 1.39 26.24
C GLU A 250 6.80 2.83 26.68
N ASN A 251 7.86 3.06 27.45
CA ASN A 251 8.18 4.38 27.99
C ASN A 251 9.10 5.18 27.05
N SER A 252 10.16 4.53 26.55
CA SER A 252 11.20 5.18 25.74
C SER A 252 10.96 5.08 24.24
N GLY A 253 10.19 4.09 23.79
CA GLY A 253 10.00 3.75 22.38
C GLY A 253 11.23 3.09 21.74
N GLU A 254 12.25 2.72 22.51
CA GLU A 254 13.47 2.08 22.00
C GLU A 254 13.24 0.63 21.62
N ALA A 255 13.86 0.19 20.51
CA ALA A 255 13.77 -1.18 20.02
C ALA A 255 14.47 -2.17 20.96
N ARG A 256 13.77 -3.23 21.36
CA ARG A 256 14.34 -4.34 22.14
C ARG A 256 14.35 -5.61 21.31
N TYR A 257 15.50 -6.27 21.29
CA TYR A 257 15.77 -7.41 20.40
C TYR A 257 15.80 -8.72 21.18
N HIS A 258 14.94 -9.64 20.78
CA HIS A 258 14.64 -10.87 21.50
C HIS A 258 15.04 -12.09 20.68
N ALA A 259 15.92 -12.91 21.25
CA ALA A 259 16.33 -14.16 20.61
C ALA A 259 15.14 -15.13 20.47
N ILE A 260 15.17 -15.97 19.45
CA ILE A 260 14.17 -17.03 19.26
C ILE A 260 14.21 -18.00 20.45
N GLY A 261 13.05 -18.28 21.04
CA GLY A 261 12.88 -19.07 22.26
C GLY A 261 12.90 -18.26 23.57
N SER A 262 13.09 -16.93 23.51
CA SER A 262 12.88 -16.06 24.67
C SER A 262 11.39 -15.99 25.07
N GLN A 263 11.11 -15.62 26.32
CA GLN A 263 9.74 -15.44 26.79
C GLN A 263 9.03 -14.33 26.02
N GLU A 264 9.75 -13.26 25.71
CA GLU A 264 9.27 -12.10 24.96
C GLU A 264 8.90 -12.49 23.54
N GLN A 265 9.76 -13.22 22.83
CA GLN A 265 9.43 -13.70 21.49
C GLN A 265 8.17 -14.60 21.49
N VAL A 266 8.04 -15.51 22.46
CA VAL A 266 6.87 -16.40 22.55
C VAL A 266 5.58 -15.62 22.83
N LYS A 267 5.65 -14.52 23.59
CA LYS A 267 4.50 -13.64 23.82
C LYS A 267 4.08 -12.90 22.55
N ILE A 268 5.05 -12.42 21.77
CA ILE A 268 4.80 -11.58 20.58
C ILE A 268 4.37 -12.44 19.38
N PHE A 269 5.10 -13.52 19.12
CA PHE A 269 4.91 -14.42 17.98
C PHE A 269 5.00 -15.89 18.44
N PRO A 270 3.98 -16.43 19.12
CA PRO A 270 3.99 -17.80 19.66
C PRO A 270 4.14 -18.89 18.60
N GLU A 271 3.79 -18.59 17.35
CA GLU A 271 3.92 -19.49 16.20
C GLU A 271 5.37 -19.72 15.77
N ILE A 272 6.30 -18.82 16.10
CA ILE A 272 7.72 -18.98 15.78
C ILE A 272 8.34 -19.94 16.78
N ARG A 273 8.73 -21.12 16.28
CA ARG A 273 9.42 -22.14 17.07
C ARG A 273 10.91 -22.16 16.73
N ARG A 274 11.71 -22.57 17.71
CA ARG A 274 13.13 -22.89 17.48
C ARG A 274 13.18 -24.13 16.59
N MET A 275 13.61 -23.96 15.33
CA MET A 275 13.97 -25.09 14.46
C MET A 275 15.29 -25.69 14.90
#